data_AF-A0A2W4RPX1-F1
#
_entry.id   AF-A0A2W4RPX1-F1
#
_cell.length_a   1.000
_cell.length_b   1.000
_cell.length_c   1.000
_cell.angle_alpha   90.00
_cell.angle_beta   90.00
_cell.angle_gamma   90.00
#
_symmetry.space_group_name_H-M   'P 1'
#
loop_
_entity.id
_entity.type
_entity.pdbx_description
1 polymer ?
#
loop_
_entity_poly.entity_id
_entity_poly.type
_entity_poly.pdbx_seq_one_letter_code
_entity_poly.pdbx_strand_id
1 'polypeptide(L)'
;MDAASRRERRLAVLESLGIRGAVADEIVASDPLPYTRPATAPALDLPLPDEPLAACWAQWADDARHDGVFETLRRHLVQLRFPVQAGISETDAYRAATRRGRFEEADAFAPGLELARPDALELDIVETMGGRLPVIVAGDRRDFVALVQALTARNEPEPVPDSMGACFVKGLNNWSRVALYRDAWTKQTGRTDAAAWAEEFSRLVPQRELYQDRLIILSRGSYSAVPAATLGLDDDEWLARSIAIRREHELTHYFTYRVFGTMRSHVVDELIADLIGLLRGSGEYRAAVALRFLGLEEHPHYRTGGRLENYRGDLSDAAFAAIRDLVVRAAQNLERLALERRAAEAELHSLAALTLALAALSVEELASDQMPDFVREAV
;
A
#
# COMPACT_ATOMS: atom_id res chain seq x y z
N MET A 1 -13.36 24.01 5.09
CA MET A 1 -14.52 24.26 4.22
C MET A 1 -15.62 23.30 4.64
N ASP A 2 -16.88 23.75 4.77
CA ASP A 2 -17.98 22.83 5.06
C ASP A 2 -18.35 21.98 3.82
N ALA A 3 -19.13 20.92 4.04
CA ALA A 3 -19.46 19.95 2.99
C ALA A 3 -20.28 20.56 1.84
N ALA A 4 -21.16 21.52 2.13
CA ALA A 4 -22.00 22.17 1.13
C ALA A 4 -21.16 23.06 0.20
N SER A 5 -20.28 23.89 0.79
CA SER A 5 -19.34 24.73 0.04
C SER A 5 -18.36 23.89 -0.78
N ARG A 6 -17.93 22.73 -0.24
CA ARG A 6 -17.06 21.79 -0.97
C ARG A 6 -17.77 21.19 -2.18
N ARG A 7 -19.04 20.81 -2.03
CA ARG A 7 -19.87 20.29 -3.13
C ARG A 7 -20.06 21.33 -4.23
N GLU A 8 -20.37 22.57 -3.87
CA GLU A 8 -20.57 23.66 -4.83
C GLU A 8 -19.30 23.97 -5.64
N ARG A 9 -18.14 24.04 -4.97
CA ARG A 9 -16.85 24.22 -5.65
C ARG A 9 -16.62 23.11 -6.68
N ARG A 10 -16.80 21.84 -6.27
CA ARG A 10 -16.58 20.68 -7.15
C ARG A 10 -17.49 20.69 -8.38
N LEU A 11 -18.77 21.03 -8.21
CA LEU A 11 -19.69 21.18 -9.33
C LEU A 11 -19.29 22.33 -10.26
N ALA A 12 -18.82 23.45 -9.73
CA ALA A 12 -18.33 24.56 -10.54
C ALA A 12 -17.09 24.19 -11.36
N VAL A 13 -16.19 23.38 -10.79
CA VAL A 13 -15.01 22.84 -11.51
C VAL A 13 -15.45 21.87 -12.61
N LEU A 14 -16.38 20.95 -12.33
CA LEU A 14 -16.93 20.06 -13.36
C LEU A 14 -17.60 20.84 -14.49
N GLU A 15 -18.35 21.91 -14.16
CA GLU A 15 -19.01 22.74 -15.15
C GLU A 15 -18.03 23.49 -16.06
N SER A 16 -16.90 23.97 -15.51
CA SER A 16 -15.84 24.62 -16.29
C SER A 16 -15.13 23.64 -17.23
N LEU A 17 -15.11 22.34 -16.87
CA LEU A 17 -14.61 21.24 -17.69
C LEU A 17 -15.68 20.68 -18.66
N GLY A 18 -16.90 21.25 -18.67
CA GLY A 18 -17.98 20.87 -19.59
C GLY A 18 -18.87 19.73 -19.11
N ILE A 19 -18.72 19.26 -17.86
CA ILE A 19 -19.51 18.19 -17.27
C ILE A 19 -20.61 18.80 -16.40
N ARG A 20 -21.88 18.47 -16.67
CA ARG A 20 -23.05 19.14 -16.04
C ARG A 20 -24.18 18.17 -15.71
N GLY A 21 -25.11 18.65 -14.90
CA GLY A 21 -26.36 17.93 -14.56
C GLY A 21 -26.09 16.62 -13.84
N ALA A 22 -26.90 15.60 -14.15
CA ALA A 22 -26.88 14.32 -13.45
C ALA A 22 -25.51 13.63 -13.43
N VAL A 23 -24.72 13.77 -14.52
CA VAL A 23 -23.36 13.20 -14.60
C VAL A 23 -22.43 13.87 -13.58
N ALA A 24 -22.50 15.20 -13.44
CA ALA A 24 -21.70 15.93 -12.47
C ALA A 24 -22.09 15.57 -11.02
N ASP A 25 -23.39 15.50 -10.76
CA ASP A 25 -23.91 15.11 -9.44
C ASP A 25 -23.49 13.69 -9.06
N GLU A 26 -23.51 12.75 -10.02
CA GLU A 26 -23.07 11.37 -9.83
C GLU A 26 -21.58 11.29 -9.49
N ILE A 27 -20.71 11.99 -10.24
CA ILE A 27 -19.27 12.04 -9.96
C ILE A 27 -19.00 12.56 -8.55
N VAL A 28 -19.63 13.68 -8.16
CA VAL A 28 -19.43 14.25 -6.82
C VAL A 28 -19.94 13.32 -5.72
N ALA A 29 -21.07 12.64 -5.95
CA ALA A 29 -21.61 11.67 -4.99
C ALA A 29 -20.73 10.42 -4.84
N SER A 30 -20.07 9.98 -5.92
CA SER A 30 -19.21 8.79 -5.93
C SER A 30 -17.89 8.96 -5.18
N ASP A 31 -17.45 10.20 -4.95
CA ASP A 31 -16.18 10.51 -4.28
C ASP A 31 -16.41 11.39 -3.03
N PRO A 32 -16.63 10.80 -1.85
CA PRO A 32 -16.92 11.57 -0.63
C PRO A 32 -15.71 12.30 -0.02
N LEU A 33 -14.52 12.27 -0.63
CA LEU A 33 -13.29 12.89 -0.14
C LEU A 33 -12.97 12.54 1.35
N PRO A 34 -12.69 11.27 1.67
CA PRO A 34 -12.48 10.84 3.04
C PRO A 34 -11.11 11.25 3.61
N TYR A 35 -10.18 11.71 2.77
CA TYR A 35 -8.87 12.21 3.19
C TYR A 35 -8.96 13.63 3.73
N THR A 36 -9.55 13.70 4.92
CA THR A 36 -9.65 14.92 5.71
C THR A 36 -8.94 14.71 7.03
N ARG A 37 -8.10 15.67 7.40
CA ARG A 37 -7.56 15.76 8.75
C ARG A 37 -8.35 16.81 9.51
N PRO A 38 -8.77 16.56 10.76
CA PRO A 38 -9.37 17.60 11.57
C PRO A 38 -8.44 18.82 11.64
N ALA A 39 -8.99 20.03 11.58
CA ALA A 39 -8.18 21.25 11.72
C ALA A 39 -7.46 21.32 13.09
N THR A 40 -7.93 20.55 14.07
CA THR A 40 -7.32 20.39 15.40
C THR A 40 -6.24 19.31 15.46
N ALA A 41 -6.02 18.54 14.38
CA ALA A 41 -4.99 17.52 14.36
C ALA A 41 -3.60 18.17 14.43
N PRO A 42 -2.65 17.59 15.18
CA PRO A 42 -1.29 18.12 15.26
C PRO A 42 -0.63 18.13 13.88
N ALA A 43 0.32 19.04 13.68
CA ALA A 43 1.18 19.01 12.50
C ALA A 43 1.89 17.64 12.39
N LEU A 44 2.07 17.15 11.17
CA LEU A 44 2.83 15.92 10.93
C LEU A 44 4.32 16.26 10.88
N ASP A 45 5.13 15.43 11.51
CA ASP A 45 6.56 15.39 11.27
C ASP A 45 6.78 14.58 9.99
N LEU A 46 7.31 15.21 8.93
CA LEU A 46 7.46 14.60 7.61
C LEU A 46 8.95 14.42 7.25
N PRO A 47 9.37 13.24 6.73
CA PRO A 47 8.58 12.01 6.64
C PRO A 47 8.16 11.50 8.02
N LEU A 48 7.09 10.68 8.08
CA LEU A 48 6.60 10.16 9.36
C LEU A 48 7.70 9.33 10.06
N PRO A 49 7.73 9.34 11.40
CA PRO A 49 8.66 8.50 12.14
C PRO A 49 8.34 7.02 11.94
N ASP A 50 9.37 6.21 12.13
CA ASP A 50 9.30 4.76 12.13
C ASP A 50 8.23 4.24 13.10
N GLU A 51 7.53 3.19 12.67
CA GLU A 51 6.74 2.39 13.59
C GLU A 51 7.63 1.49 14.44
N PRO A 52 7.19 1.10 15.66
CA PRO A 52 7.99 0.23 16.54
C PRO A 52 8.40 -1.12 15.92
N LEU A 53 7.72 -1.56 14.86
CA LEU A 53 8.08 -2.76 14.09
C LEU A 53 9.43 -2.63 13.37
N ALA A 54 9.82 -1.42 12.94
CA ALA A 54 10.94 -1.20 12.03
C ALA A 54 12.26 -1.71 12.59
N ALA A 55 12.50 -1.53 13.90
CA ALA A 55 13.74 -1.97 14.54
C ALA A 55 13.88 -3.51 14.56
N CYS A 56 12.79 -4.23 14.85
CA CYS A 56 12.82 -5.70 14.85
C CYS A 56 13.02 -6.25 13.44
N TRP A 57 12.28 -5.70 12.47
CA TRP A 57 12.38 -6.10 11.08
C TRP A 57 13.74 -5.79 10.45
N ALA A 58 14.40 -4.70 10.85
CA ALA A 58 15.79 -4.42 10.44
C ALA A 58 16.76 -5.50 10.90
N GLN A 59 16.64 -5.95 12.15
CA GLN A 59 17.44 -7.08 12.64
C GLN A 59 17.15 -8.36 11.84
N TRP A 60 15.88 -8.66 11.57
CA TRP A 60 15.51 -9.85 10.79
C TRP A 60 16.01 -9.79 9.34
N ALA A 61 16.05 -8.61 8.73
CA ALA A 61 16.64 -8.43 7.41
C ALA A 61 18.15 -8.74 7.43
N ASP A 62 18.87 -8.35 8.49
CA ASP A 62 20.29 -8.66 8.65
C ASP A 62 20.54 -10.16 8.92
N ASP A 63 19.71 -10.78 9.76
CA ASP A 63 19.77 -12.24 10.02
C ASP A 63 19.49 -13.03 8.73
N ALA A 64 18.51 -12.60 7.94
CA ALA A 64 18.13 -13.21 6.66
C ALA A 64 19.25 -13.22 5.60
N ARG A 65 20.24 -12.32 5.69
CA ARG A 65 21.41 -12.34 4.79
C ARG A 65 22.27 -13.59 4.95
N HIS A 66 22.24 -14.20 6.14
CA HIS A 66 23.03 -15.38 6.48
C HIS A 66 22.18 -16.65 6.47
N ASP A 67 20.97 -16.55 7.04
CA ASP A 67 20.12 -17.70 7.32
C ASP A 67 19.08 -18.00 6.22
N GLY A 68 18.93 -17.09 5.26
CA GLY A 68 17.88 -17.12 4.24
C GLY A 68 16.59 -16.45 4.71
N VAL A 69 15.95 -15.70 3.80
CA VAL A 69 14.74 -14.91 4.11
C VAL A 69 13.62 -15.77 4.66
N PHE A 70 13.30 -16.89 3.99
CA PHE A 70 12.17 -17.73 4.40
C PHE A 70 12.36 -18.32 5.79
N GLU A 71 13.54 -18.89 6.06
CA GLU A 71 13.83 -19.51 7.35
C GLU A 71 13.86 -18.50 8.49
N THR A 72 14.43 -17.31 8.27
CA THR A 72 14.39 -16.22 9.26
C THR A 72 12.96 -15.80 9.56
N LEU A 73 12.15 -15.54 8.53
CA LEU A 73 10.76 -15.14 8.74
C LEU A 73 9.95 -16.23 9.43
N ARG A 74 10.20 -17.52 9.12
CA ARG A 74 9.48 -18.66 9.71
C ARG A 74 9.69 -18.79 11.22
N ARG A 75 10.81 -18.28 11.75
CA ARG A 75 11.07 -18.24 13.21
C ARG A 75 10.24 -17.16 13.91
N HIS A 76 9.84 -16.12 13.19
CA HIS A 76 9.17 -14.95 13.76
C HIS A 76 7.68 -14.88 13.45
N LEU A 77 7.28 -15.41 12.29
CA LEU A 77 5.92 -15.39 11.77
C LEU A 77 5.34 -16.80 11.82
N VAL A 78 4.53 -17.07 12.84
CA VAL A 78 3.98 -18.41 13.09
C VAL A 78 3.12 -18.93 11.94
N GLN A 79 2.52 -18.03 11.16
CA GLN A 79 1.73 -18.36 9.96
C GLN A 79 2.55 -19.16 8.94
N LEU A 80 3.85 -18.92 8.84
CA LEU A 80 4.75 -19.65 7.92
C LEU A 80 5.06 -21.07 8.41
N ARG A 81 4.67 -21.42 9.63
CA ARG A 81 4.79 -22.77 10.21
C ARG A 81 3.54 -23.62 9.98
N PHE A 82 2.53 -23.10 9.30
CA PHE A 82 1.33 -23.83 8.89
C PHE A 82 1.22 -23.91 7.36
N PRO A 83 0.74 -25.03 6.80
CA PRO A 83 0.46 -25.11 5.37
C PRO A 83 -0.72 -24.21 4.99
N VAL A 84 -0.84 -23.88 3.71
CA VAL A 84 -2.10 -23.34 3.17
C VAL A 84 -3.06 -24.51 2.94
N GLN A 85 -4.16 -24.56 3.68
CA GLN A 85 -5.11 -25.66 3.62
C GLN A 85 -6.51 -25.21 4.05
N ALA A 86 -7.55 -25.69 3.35
CA ALA A 86 -8.93 -25.39 3.70
C ALA A 86 -9.27 -25.83 5.14
N GLY A 87 -9.80 -24.89 5.92
CA GLY A 87 -10.21 -25.09 7.30
C GLY A 87 -9.06 -25.06 8.32
N ILE A 88 -7.81 -24.77 7.90
CA ILE A 88 -6.68 -24.73 8.83
C ILE A 88 -6.88 -23.68 9.93
N SER A 89 -7.52 -22.57 9.60
CA SER A 89 -7.75 -21.45 10.52
C SER A 89 -8.73 -21.77 11.66
N GLU A 90 -9.51 -22.84 11.48
CA GLU A 90 -10.49 -23.33 12.44
C GLU A 90 -9.92 -24.36 13.41
N THR A 91 -8.73 -24.90 13.13
CA THR A 91 -8.08 -25.88 14.00
C THR A 91 -7.67 -25.26 15.34
N ASP A 92 -7.72 -26.06 16.40
CA ASP A 92 -7.32 -25.61 17.74
C ASP A 92 -5.84 -25.24 17.80
N ALA A 93 -4.98 -26.00 17.11
CA ALA A 93 -3.55 -25.73 17.03
C ALA A 93 -3.26 -24.38 16.36
N TYR A 94 -3.89 -24.09 15.20
CA TYR A 94 -3.72 -22.81 14.52
C TYR A 94 -4.18 -21.64 15.39
N ARG A 95 -5.33 -21.78 16.05
CA ARG A 95 -5.86 -20.74 16.97
C ARG A 95 -4.96 -20.54 18.18
N ALA A 96 -4.43 -21.62 18.76
CA ALA A 96 -3.51 -21.54 19.88
C ALA A 96 -2.20 -20.83 19.48
N ALA A 97 -1.64 -21.16 18.32
CA ALA A 97 -0.43 -20.55 17.80
C ALA A 97 -0.63 -19.06 17.45
N THR A 98 -1.64 -18.73 16.64
CA THR A 98 -1.83 -17.38 16.10
C THR A 98 -2.53 -16.41 17.07
N ARG A 99 -3.36 -16.90 18.00
CA ARG A 99 -4.11 -16.05 18.94
C ARG A 99 -3.56 -16.09 20.38
N ARG A 100 -2.66 -17.01 20.70
CA ARG A 100 -2.10 -17.15 22.06
C ARG A 100 -0.58 -17.32 22.10
N GLY A 101 0.09 -17.32 20.94
CA GLY A 101 1.56 -17.38 20.87
C GLY A 101 2.19 -18.73 21.18
N ARG A 102 1.41 -19.82 21.11
CA ARG A 102 1.91 -21.19 21.32
C ARG A 102 2.52 -21.75 20.03
N PHE A 103 3.77 -21.39 19.76
CA PHE A 103 4.47 -21.73 18.53
C PHE A 103 4.66 -23.24 18.36
N GLU A 104 4.80 -23.97 19.45
CA GLU A 104 4.96 -25.43 19.51
C GLU A 104 3.78 -26.19 18.90
N GLU A 105 2.58 -25.61 18.91
CA GLU A 105 1.38 -26.23 18.30
C GLU A 105 1.52 -26.35 16.76
N ALA A 106 2.39 -25.54 16.16
CA ALA A 106 2.69 -25.62 14.73
C ALA A 106 3.59 -26.81 14.38
N ASP A 107 4.27 -27.44 15.35
CA ASP A 107 5.21 -28.54 15.09
C ASP A 107 4.49 -29.76 14.49
N ALA A 108 3.20 -29.95 14.82
CA ALA A 108 2.34 -30.99 14.24
C ALA A 108 2.07 -30.81 12.74
N PHE A 109 2.34 -29.62 12.20
CA PHE A 109 2.11 -29.24 10.81
C PHE A 109 3.39 -29.12 10.00
N ALA A 110 4.52 -29.59 10.55
CA ALA A 110 5.80 -29.60 9.83
C ALA A 110 5.68 -30.31 8.47
N PRO A 111 6.26 -29.75 7.39
CA PRO A 111 7.20 -28.62 7.39
C PRO A 111 6.56 -27.22 7.48
N GLY A 112 5.23 -27.10 7.45
CA GLY A 112 4.51 -25.83 7.47
C GLY A 112 4.20 -25.32 6.07
N LEU A 113 4.40 -24.01 5.84
CA LEU A 113 4.29 -23.45 4.50
C LEU A 113 5.45 -23.93 3.64
N GLU A 114 5.17 -24.41 2.44
CA GLU A 114 6.20 -24.82 1.48
C GLU A 114 6.20 -23.86 0.29
N LEU A 115 7.34 -23.23 0.04
CA LEU A 115 7.56 -22.35 -1.09
C LEU A 115 8.28 -23.10 -2.21
N ALA A 116 7.96 -22.76 -3.46
CA ALA A 116 8.57 -23.33 -4.65
C ALA A 116 10.00 -22.81 -4.88
N ARG A 117 10.28 -21.54 -4.55
CA ARG A 117 11.58 -20.89 -4.69
C ARG A 117 11.91 -19.98 -3.48
N PRO A 118 12.03 -20.54 -2.27
CA PRO A 118 12.32 -19.76 -1.06
C PRO A 118 13.63 -18.96 -1.15
N ASP A 119 14.63 -19.48 -1.86
CA ASP A 119 15.93 -18.80 -2.07
C ASP A 119 15.85 -17.57 -2.99
N ALA A 120 14.72 -17.39 -3.68
CA ALA A 120 14.47 -16.23 -4.54
C ALA A 120 13.64 -15.15 -3.84
N LEU A 121 13.41 -15.27 -2.52
CA LEU A 121 12.84 -14.21 -1.72
C LEU A 121 13.90 -13.14 -1.40
N GLU A 122 13.49 -11.89 -1.52
CA GLU A 122 14.28 -10.73 -1.06
C GLU A 122 13.51 -10.06 0.09
N LEU A 123 14.23 -9.60 1.13
CA LEU A 123 13.67 -8.86 2.25
C LEU A 123 14.48 -7.58 2.47
N ASP A 124 13.80 -6.43 2.33
CA ASP A 124 14.38 -5.11 2.55
C ASP A 124 13.56 -4.31 3.55
N ILE A 125 14.22 -3.46 4.33
CA ILE A 125 13.57 -2.43 5.14
C ILE A 125 13.77 -1.09 4.46
N VAL A 126 12.72 -0.60 3.84
CA VAL A 126 12.78 0.53 2.91
C VAL A 126 12.42 1.81 3.65
N GLU A 127 13.21 2.88 3.46
CA GLU A 127 12.87 4.22 3.95
C GLU A 127 11.74 4.82 3.09
N THR A 128 10.71 5.38 3.73
CA THR A 128 9.48 5.82 3.05
C THR A 128 8.96 7.13 3.63
N MET A 129 7.98 7.74 2.95
CA MET A 129 7.22 8.88 3.49
C MET A 129 6.52 8.56 4.81
N GLY A 130 6.17 7.28 5.03
CA GLY A 130 5.50 6.78 6.22
C GLY A 130 6.44 6.21 7.29
N GLY A 131 7.76 6.43 7.19
CA GLY A 131 8.76 5.74 8.02
C GLY A 131 9.13 4.37 7.44
N ARG A 132 10.14 3.72 8.01
CA ARG A 132 10.69 2.47 7.48
C ARG A 132 9.67 1.33 7.52
N LEU A 133 9.56 0.59 6.41
CA LEU A 133 8.63 -0.53 6.26
C LEU A 133 9.32 -1.76 5.64
N PRO A 134 9.07 -2.98 6.15
CA PRO A 134 9.50 -4.22 5.52
C PRO A 134 8.79 -4.47 4.18
N VAL A 135 9.58 -4.85 3.19
CA VAL A 135 9.14 -5.25 1.85
C VAL A 135 9.73 -6.63 1.54
N ILE A 136 8.86 -7.59 1.22
CA ILE A 136 9.24 -8.92 0.74
C ILE A 136 8.99 -8.98 -0.76
N VAL A 137 10.00 -9.34 -1.54
CA VAL A 137 9.82 -9.60 -2.98
C VAL A 137 9.87 -11.10 -3.22
N ALA A 138 8.79 -11.65 -3.77
CA ALA A 138 8.70 -13.06 -4.12
C ALA A 138 9.22 -13.32 -5.54
N GLY A 139 10.28 -14.12 -5.65
CA GLY A 139 10.90 -14.51 -6.92
C GLY A 139 10.04 -15.37 -7.84
N ASP A 140 9.02 -16.04 -7.29
CA ASP A 140 8.09 -16.91 -8.00
C ASP A 140 6.64 -16.50 -7.68
N ARG A 141 5.76 -16.58 -8.68
CA ARG A 141 4.34 -16.23 -8.51
C ARG A 141 3.64 -17.14 -7.51
N ARG A 142 4.00 -18.43 -7.45
CA ARG A 142 3.41 -19.38 -6.50
C ARG A 142 3.75 -19.01 -5.07
N ASP A 143 4.97 -18.53 -4.84
CA ASP A 143 5.42 -18.09 -3.52
C ASP A 143 4.74 -16.79 -3.10
N PHE A 144 4.55 -15.85 -4.03
CA PHE A 144 3.74 -14.66 -3.78
C PHE A 144 2.33 -15.04 -3.30
N VAL A 145 1.65 -15.94 -4.02
CA VAL A 145 0.29 -16.39 -3.67
C VAL A 145 0.28 -17.07 -2.29
N ALA A 146 1.23 -17.97 -2.04
CA ALA A 146 1.34 -18.70 -0.77
C ALA A 146 1.60 -17.75 0.41
N LEU A 147 2.49 -16.76 0.25
CA LEU A 147 2.76 -15.74 1.27
C LEU A 147 1.54 -14.85 1.54
N VAL A 148 0.82 -14.43 0.50
CA VAL A 148 -0.43 -13.66 0.66
C VAL A 148 -1.46 -14.49 1.43
N GLN A 149 -1.71 -15.74 1.03
CA GLN A 149 -2.66 -16.62 1.72
C GLN A 149 -2.28 -16.84 3.19
N ALA A 150 -1.00 -17.10 3.48
CA ALA A 150 -0.53 -17.29 4.84
C ALA A 150 -0.68 -16.02 5.69
N LEU A 151 -0.32 -14.86 5.16
CA LEU A 151 -0.20 -13.63 5.95
C LEU A 151 -1.47 -12.78 5.98
N THR A 152 -2.40 -12.96 5.04
CA THR A 152 -3.65 -12.18 4.97
C THR A 152 -4.92 -13.02 5.03
N ALA A 153 -4.87 -14.27 4.55
CA ALA A 153 -6.03 -15.18 4.51
C ALA A 153 -6.01 -16.24 5.62
N ARG A 154 -5.18 -16.05 6.67
CA ARG A 154 -5.05 -16.99 7.79
C ARG A 154 -4.72 -18.43 7.34
N ASN A 155 -3.85 -18.55 6.32
CA ASN A 155 -3.47 -19.82 5.70
C ASN A 155 -4.63 -20.57 5.02
N GLU A 156 -5.78 -19.93 4.79
CA GLU A 156 -6.84 -20.49 3.96
C GLU A 156 -6.46 -20.35 2.46
N PRO A 157 -6.88 -21.29 1.60
CA PRO A 157 -6.59 -21.28 0.17
C PRO A 157 -7.50 -20.28 -0.58
N GLU A 158 -7.58 -19.04 -0.09
CA GLU A 158 -8.34 -17.99 -0.73
C GLU A 158 -7.71 -17.62 -2.09
N PRO A 159 -8.50 -17.51 -3.18
CA PRO A 159 -7.96 -17.17 -4.49
C PRO A 159 -7.26 -15.80 -4.49
N VAL A 160 -6.04 -15.74 -5.02
CA VAL A 160 -5.30 -14.50 -5.24
C VAL A 160 -5.37 -14.18 -6.74
N PRO A 161 -5.98 -13.05 -7.16
CA PRO A 161 -6.14 -12.71 -8.57
C PRO A 161 -4.80 -12.64 -9.31
N ASP A 162 -4.75 -13.16 -10.54
CA ASP A 162 -3.53 -13.14 -11.38
C ASP A 162 -3.02 -11.72 -11.65
N SER A 163 -3.92 -10.73 -11.66
CA SER A 163 -3.59 -9.31 -11.81
C SER A 163 -2.99 -8.67 -10.56
N MET A 164 -3.11 -9.31 -9.38
CA MET A 164 -2.60 -8.76 -8.12
C MET A 164 -1.07 -8.82 -8.10
N GLY A 165 -0.43 -7.67 -8.29
CA GLY A 165 1.03 -7.57 -8.31
C GLY A 165 1.66 -7.39 -6.93
N ALA A 166 0.91 -6.89 -5.95
CA ALA A 166 1.38 -6.57 -4.62
C ALA A 166 0.28 -6.81 -3.58
N CYS A 167 0.68 -6.91 -2.31
CA CYS A 167 -0.22 -7.02 -1.18
C CYS A 167 0.32 -6.24 0.01
N PHE A 168 -0.46 -5.28 0.51
CA PHE A 168 -0.19 -4.62 1.78
C PHE A 168 -0.80 -5.42 2.93
N VAL A 169 0.05 -6.04 3.74
CA VAL A 169 -0.35 -6.78 4.94
C VAL A 169 -0.51 -5.78 6.08
N LYS A 170 -1.69 -5.74 6.68
CA LYS A 170 -2.01 -4.87 7.82
C LYS A 170 -2.47 -5.68 9.02
N GLY A 171 -1.93 -5.37 10.20
CA GLY A 171 -2.44 -5.90 11.46
C GLY A 171 -2.01 -7.33 11.76
N LEU A 172 -0.85 -7.77 11.27
CA LEU A 172 -0.34 -9.12 11.51
C LEU A 172 0.12 -9.25 12.96
N ASN A 173 -0.63 -9.98 13.80
CA ASN A 173 -0.21 -10.24 15.18
C ASN A 173 1.12 -11.00 15.20
N ASN A 174 2.16 -10.37 15.73
CA ASN A 174 3.51 -10.90 15.81
C ASN A 174 3.86 -11.26 17.27
N TRP A 175 3.77 -12.54 17.58
CA TRP A 175 4.07 -13.05 18.92
C TRP A 175 5.56 -13.02 19.28
N SER A 176 6.47 -13.00 18.30
CA SER A 176 7.88 -12.73 18.60
C SER A 176 8.09 -11.31 19.12
N ARG A 177 7.37 -10.32 18.60
CA ARG A 177 7.39 -8.96 19.16
C ARG A 177 6.75 -8.88 20.55
N VAL A 178 5.67 -9.63 20.79
CA VAL A 178 5.09 -9.77 22.14
C VAL A 178 6.13 -10.37 23.12
N ALA A 179 6.88 -11.39 22.69
CA ALA A 179 7.94 -11.98 23.51
C ALA A 179 9.07 -10.97 23.79
N LEU A 180 9.52 -10.22 22.80
CA LEU A 180 10.52 -9.15 22.99
C LEU A 180 10.03 -8.06 23.95
N TYR A 181 8.76 -7.64 23.83
CA TYR A 181 8.16 -6.70 24.77
C TYR A 181 8.17 -7.26 26.21
N ARG A 182 7.74 -8.52 26.36
CA ARG A 182 7.74 -9.20 27.67
C ARG A 182 9.14 -9.26 28.28
N ASP A 183 10.14 -9.62 27.48
CA ASP A 183 11.53 -9.70 27.95
C ASP A 183 12.06 -8.34 28.40
N ALA A 184 11.77 -7.28 27.65
CA ALA A 184 12.15 -5.92 28.01
C ALA A 184 11.47 -5.47 29.31
N TRP A 185 10.16 -5.71 29.43
CA TRP A 185 9.37 -5.39 30.63
C TRP A 185 9.85 -6.16 31.87
N THR A 186 10.16 -7.45 31.73
CA THR A 186 10.71 -8.27 32.82
C THR A 186 12.07 -7.77 33.25
N LYS A 187 12.96 -7.39 32.32
CA LYS A 187 14.26 -6.78 32.65
C LYS A 187 14.12 -5.45 33.38
N GLN A 188 13.13 -4.63 33.00
CA GLN A 188 12.91 -3.31 33.61
C GLN A 188 12.29 -3.40 35.01
N THR A 189 11.37 -4.34 35.23
CA THR A 189 10.59 -4.42 36.48
C THR A 189 11.07 -5.49 37.46
N GLY A 190 11.86 -6.46 36.99
CA GLY A 190 12.23 -7.66 37.75
C GLY A 190 11.08 -8.65 37.98
N ARG A 191 9.88 -8.39 37.44
CA ARG A 191 8.70 -9.25 37.62
C ARG A 191 8.68 -10.36 36.58
N THR A 192 8.48 -11.60 37.04
CA THR A 192 8.42 -12.80 36.19
C THR A 192 7.13 -13.61 36.36
N ASP A 193 6.28 -13.25 37.33
CA ASP A 193 5.09 -14.03 37.65
C ASP A 193 3.97 -13.88 36.60
N ALA A 194 3.16 -14.92 36.45
CA ALA A 194 2.13 -14.98 35.41
C ALA A 194 1.01 -13.95 35.62
N ALA A 195 0.68 -13.62 36.86
CA ALA A 195 -0.37 -12.64 37.18
C ALA A 195 0.07 -11.22 36.80
N ALA A 196 1.32 -10.86 37.09
CA ALA A 196 1.95 -9.63 36.64
C ALA A 196 1.92 -9.46 35.13
N TRP A 197 2.29 -10.53 34.41
CA TRP A 197 2.27 -10.52 32.97
C TRP A 197 0.85 -10.39 32.42
N ALA A 198 -0.15 -11.04 33.01
CA ALA A 198 -1.54 -10.91 32.56
C ALA A 198 -2.06 -9.47 32.72
N GLU A 199 -1.70 -8.80 33.82
CA GLU A 199 -2.00 -7.39 34.06
C GLU A 199 -1.34 -6.49 33.00
N GLU A 200 -0.03 -6.67 32.77
CA GLU A 200 0.72 -5.89 31.78
C GLU A 200 0.24 -6.14 30.35
N PHE A 201 0.01 -7.40 29.99
CA PHE A 201 -0.49 -7.78 28.68
C PHE A 201 -1.85 -7.13 28.39
N SER A 202 -2.70 -6.98 29.41
CA SER A 202 -3.98 -6.25 29.26
C SER A 202 -3.78 -4.77 28.91
N ARG A 203 -2.65 -4.16 29.31
CA ARG A 203 -2.25 -2.79 28.91
C ARG A 203 -1.61 -2.74 27.52
N LEU A 204 -0.96 -3.81 27.09
CA LEU A 204 -0.38 -3.94 25.75
C LEU A 204 -1.46 -4.10 24.67
N VAL A 205 -2.53 -4.86 24.93
CA VAL A 205 -3.60 -5.16 23.95
C VAL A 205 -4.11 -3.93 23.16
N PRO A 206 -4.45 -2.78 23.77
CA PRO A 206 -4.90 -1.60 23.02
C PRO A 206 -3.80 -0.92 22.18
N GLN A 207 -2.51 -1.14 22.49
CA GLN A 207 -1.36 -0.54 21.80
C GLN A 207 -0.89 -1.46 20.66
N ARG A 208 -1.72 -1.58 19.62
CA ARG A 208 -1.55 -2.56 18.54
C ARG A 208 -0.22 -2.42 17.81
N GLU A 209 0.28 -1.22 17.62
CA GLU A 209 1.56 -0.90 16.99
C GLU A 209 2.77 -1.59 17.63
N LEU A 210 2.66 -1.99 18.91
CA LEU A 210 3.71 -2.69 19.64
C LEU A 210 3.82 -4.18 19.29
N TYR A 211 2.79 -4.79 18.68
CA TYR A 211 2.78 -6.22 18.36
C TYR A 211 2.15 -6.58 17.01
N GLN A 212 1.43 -5.67 16.37
CA GLN A 212 0.91 -5.85 15.02
C GLN A 212 1.90 -5.28 14.02
N ASP A 213 2.24 -6.10 13.05
CA ASP A 213 3.12 -5.74 11.96
C ASP A 213 2.34 -5.30 10.73
N ARG A 214 3.03 -4.50 9.94
CA ARG A 214 2.66 -4.09 8.59
C ARG A 214 3.84 -4.36 7.69
N LEU A 215 3.57 -4.86 6.51
CA LEU A 215 4.59 -5.13 5.49
C LEU A 215 3.95 -5.11 4.10
N ILE A 216 4.80 -5.04 3.08
CA ILE A 216 4.37 -5.21 1.69
C ILE A 216 4.98 -6.50 1.14
N ILE A 217 4.18 -7.27 0.42
CA ILE A 217 4.63 -8.41 -0.38
C ILE A 217 4.50 -8.01 -1.85
N LEU A 218 5.56 -8.18 -2.62
CA LEU A 218 5.61 -7.87 -4.05
C LEU A 218 5.80 -9.15 -4.84
N SER A 219 5.06 -9.30 -5.93
CA SER A 219 5.39 -10.27 -6.98
C SER A 219 6.38 -9.68 -7.96
N ARG A 220 7.19 -10.53 -8.60
CA ARG A 220 7.96 -10.16 -9.80
C ARG A 220 7.06 -10.23 -11.03
N GLY A 221 7.15 -9.22 -11.89
CA GLY A 221 6.40 -9.14 -13.13
C GLY A 221 6.25 -7.70 -13.60
N SER A 222 5.94 -7.52 -14.90
CA SER A 222 5.76 -6.21 -15.49
C SER A 222 4.66 -5.41 -14.79
N TYR A 223 4.91 -4.13 -14.56
CA TYR A 223 3.96 -3.26 -13.91
C TYR A 223 2.75 -3.04 -14.82
N SER A 224 1.54 -3.22 -14.26
CA SER A 224 0.26 -3.17 -14.99
C SER A 224 0.19 -4.09 -16.23
N ALA A 225 0.93 -5.20 -16.22
CA ALA A 225 1.06 -6.15 -17.33
C ALA A 225 1.51 -5.52 -18.67
N VAL A 226 2.15 -4.34 -18.63
CA VAL A 226 2.65 -3.66 -19.83
C VAL A 226 3.94 -4.32 -20.32
N PRO A 227 4.05 -4.74 -21.59
CA PRO A 227 5.29 -5.32 -22.13
C PRO A 227 6.40 -4.27 -22.31
N ALA A 228 7.66 -4.65 -22.09
CA ALA A 228 8.81 -3.74 -22.18
C ALA A 228 8.95 -3.08 -23.56
N ALA A 229 8.72 -3.88 -24.63
CA ALA A 229 8.75 -3.41 -26.01
C ALA A 229 7.82 -2.21 -26.29
N THR A 230 6.70 -2.09 -25.57
CA THR A 230 5.79 -0.96 -25.74
C THR A 230 6.40 0.36 -25.23
N LEU A 231 7.33 0.28 -24.28
CA LEU A 231 8.05 1.42 -23.71
C LEU A 231 9.42 1.64 -24.37
N GLY A 232 9.79 0.77 -25.32
CA GLY A 232 11.11 0.80 -25.96
C GLY A 232 12.25 0.40 -25.01
N LEU A 233 11.95 -0.38 -23.98
CA LEU A 233 12.91 -0.86 -22.98
C LEU A 233 13.20 -2.35 -23.19
N ASP A 234 14.32 -2.82 -22.66
CA ASP A 234 14.59 -4.25 -22.54
C ASP A 234 13.79 -4.88 -21.38
N ASP A 235 13.57 -6.20 -21.45
CA ASP A 235 12.72 -6.91 -20.48
C ASP A 235 13.30 -6.88 -19.06
N ASP A 236 14.62 -6.92 -18.91
CA ASP A 236 15.28 -6.93 -17.60
C ASP A 236 15.24 -5.54 -16.94
N GLU A 237 15.53 -4.50 -17.72
CA GLU A 237 15.39 -3.10 -17.32
C GLU A 237 13.95 -2.78 -16.93
N TRP A 238 12.99 -3.19 -17.76
CA TRP A 238 11.58 -2.94 -17.46
C TRP A 238 11.11 -3.73 -16.23
N LEU A 239 11.58 -4.97 -16.03
CA LEU A 239 11.27 -5.74 -14.84
C LEU A 239 11.81 -5.07 -13.58
N ALA A 240 13.06 -4.60 -13.61
CA ALA A 240 13.67 -3.88 -12.48
C ALA A 240 12.89 -2.59 -12.15
N ARG A 241 12.57 -1.78 -13.17
CA ARG A 241 11.73 -0.57 -13.01
C ARG A 241 10.33 -0.93 -12.52
N SER A 242 9.74 -2.01 -13.01
CA SER A 242 8.39 -2.44 -12.62
C SER A 242 8.31 -2.80 -11.14
N ILE A 243 9.33 -3.48 -10.60
CA ILE A 243 9.41 -3.81 -9.17
C ILE A 243 9.57 -2.52 -8.35
N ALA A 244 10.42 -1.60 -8.79
CA ALA A 244 10.62 -0.32 -8.11
C ALA A 244 9.33 0.53 -8.12
N ILE A 245 8.68 0.70 -9.28
CA ILE A 245 7.41 1.43 -9.41
C ILE A 245 6.36 0.80 -8.49
N ARG A 246 6.20 -0.52 -8.53
CA ARG A 246 5.23 -1.24 -7.70
C ARG A 246 5.50 -1.03 -6.21
N ARG A 247 6.75 -1.13 -5.79
CA ARG A 247 7.15 -0.89 -4.41
C ARG A 247 6.71 0.51 -3.97
N GLU A 248 7.13 1.53 -4.69
CA GLU A 248 6.88 2.94 -4.33
C GLU A 248 5.39 3.30 -4.42
N HIS A 249 4.65 2.70 -5.36
CA HIS A 249 3.19 2.78 -5.43
C HIS A 249 2.53 2.26 -4.13
N GLU A 250 2.89 1.06 -3.68
CA GLU A 250 2.34 0.50 -2.43
C GLU A 250 2.83 1.25 -1.17
N LEU A 251 4.05 1.78 -1.17
CA LEU A 251 4.55 2.60 -0.07
C LEU A 251 3.79 3.94 0.03
N THR A 252 3.27 4.44 -1.09
CA THR A 252 2.38 5.61 -1.11
C THR A 252 1.05 5.31 -0.42
N HIS A 253 0.48 4.14 -0.69
CA HIS A 253 -0.71 3.64 0.01
C HIS A 253 -0.47 3.42 1.51
N TYR A 254 0.72 2.91 1.88
CA TYR A 254 1.11 2.82 3.28
C TYR A 254 1.14 4.19 3.96
N PHE A 255 1.71 5.21 3.29
CA PHE A 255 1.77 6.57 3.82
C PHE A 255 0.37 7.17 4.02
N THR A 256 -0.51 7.08 3.01
CA THR A 256 -1.89 7.58 3.16
C THR A 256 -2.65 6.83 4.26
N TYR A 257 -2.45 5.51 4.37
CA TYR A 257 -2.99 4.72 5.48
C TYR A 257 -2.49 5.19 6.85
N ARG A 258 -1.19 5.47 7.01
CA ARG A 258 -0.60 5.98 8.26
C ARG A 258 -1.20 7.32 8.68
N VAL A 259 -1.52 8.18 7.71
CA VAL A 259 -2.03 9.53 7.98
C VAL A 259 -3.54 9.54 8.22
N PHE A 260 -4.31 8.81 7.42
CA PHE A 260 -5.77 8.89 7.39
C PHE A 260 -6.46 7.68 8.04
N GLY A 261 -5.72 6.61 8.36
CA GLY A 261 -6.25 5.39 8.95
C GLY A 261 -7.07 4.51 7.98
N THR A 262 -7.15 4.90 6.71
CA THR A 262 -7.92 4.21 5.67
C THR A 262 -7.15 4.22 4.34
N MET A 263 -7.51 3.30 3.45
CA MET A 263 -7.07 3.24 2.06
C MET A 263 -8.32 3.10 1.19
N ARG A 264 -8.32 3.72 0.02
CA ARG A 264 -9.43 3.58 -0.93
C ARG A 264 -8.95 2.88 -2.19
N SER A 265 -9.84 2.08 -2.78
CA SER A 265 -9.71 1.68 -4.17
C SER A 265 -10.38 2.77 -5.02
N HIS A 266 -9.67 3.87 -5.27
CA HIS A 266 -10.20 5.03 -5.96
C HIS A 266 -9.18 5.62 -6.93
N VAL A 267 -9.65 6.19 -8.04
CA VAL A 267 -8.77 6.66 -9.13
C VAL A 267 -7.79 7.76 -8.70
N VAL A 268 -8.18 8.62 -7.77
CA VAL A 268 -7.30 9.68 -7.24
C VAL A 268 -6.11 9.08 -6.51
N ASP A 269 -6.35 8.12 -5.61
CA ASP A 269 -5.32 7.42 -4.84
C ASP A 269 -4.32 6.73 -5.77
N GLU A 270 -4.83 6.17 -6.85
CA GLU A 270 -4.05 5.42 -7.84
C GLU A 270 -3.22 6.35 -8.73
N LEU A 271 -3.77 7.51 -9.10
CA LEU A 271 -3.00 8.55 -9.80
C LEU A 271 -1.85 9.08 -8.95
N ILE A 272 -2.08 9.29 -7.65
CA ILE A 272 -1.06 9.73 -6.71
C ILE A 272 0.00 8.63 -6.52
N ALA A 273 -0.41 7.38 -6.31
CA ALA A 273 0.50 6.26 -6.16
C ALA A 273 1.28 5.96 -7.45
N ASP A 274 0.68 6.10 -8.63
CA ASP A 274 1.38 6.02 -9.92
C ASP A 274 2.35 7.20 -10.12
N LEU A 275 2.00 8.41 -9.68
CA LEU A 275 2.90 9.57 -9.69
C LEU A 275 4.18 9.30 -8.90
N ILE A 276 4.03 8.96 -7.62
CA ILE A 276 5.17 8.68 -6.74
C ILE A 276 5.92 7.44 -7.24
N GLY A 277 5.19 6.40 -7.66
CA GLY A 277 5.71 5.18 -8.23
C GLY A 277 6.64 5.41 -9.41
N LEU A 278 6.21 6.23 -10.38
CA LEU A 278 7.01 6.56 -11.55
C LEU A 278 8.18 7.49 -11.23
N LEU A 279 7.97 8.53 -10.41
CA LEU A 279 9.06 9.43 -10.00
C LEU A 279 10.19 8.68 -9.30
N ARG A 280 9.85 7.81 -8.35
CA ARG A 280 10.84 7.07 -7.53
C ARG A 280 11.36 5.81 -8.21
N GLY A 281 10.53 5.14 -9.01
CA GLY A 281 10.87 3.88 -9.66
C GLY A 281 11.47 4.03 -11.07
N SER A 282 11.22 5.15 -11.76
CA SER A 282 11.74 5.44 -13.10
C SER A 282 12.48 6.76 -13.23
N GLY A 283 12.51 7.59 -12.18
CA GLY A 283 13.20 8.89 -12.17
C GLY A 283 12.41 10.03 -12.82
N GLU A 284 11.27 9.72 -13.43
CA GLU A 284 10.38 10.70 -14.03
C GLU A 284 8.94 10.20 -14.09
N TYR A 285 8.01 11.13 -14.07
CA TYR A 285 6.61 10.86 -14.36
C TYR A 285 6.30 11.29 -15.78
N ARG A 286 5.76 10.36 -16.57
CA ARG A 286 5.28 10.61 -17.93
C ARG A 286 3.81 10.26 -18.03
N ALA A 287 2.97 11.23 -18.36
CA ALA A 287 1.51 11.04 -18.44
C ALA A 287 1.14 9.92 -19.43
N ALA A 288 1.83 9.87 -20.57
CA ALA A 288 1.61 8.83 -21.58
C ALA A 288 1.85 7.40 -21.05
N VAL A 289 2.79 7.23 -20.13
CA VAL A 289 3.09 5.93 -19.51
C VAL A 289 2.04 5.59 -18.46
N ALA A 290 1.71 6.54 -17.58
CA ALA A 290 0.65 6.36 -16.57
C ALA A 290 -0.70 6.04 -17.21
N LEU A 291 -1.09 6.76 -18.27
CA LEU A 291 -2.34 6.52 -19.00
C LEU A 291 -2.39 5.13 -19.64
N ARG A 292 -1.26 4.60 -20.10
CA ARG A 292 -1.19 3.22 -20.60
C ARG A 292 -1.51 2.19 -19.52
N PHE A 293 -1.08 2.40 -18.28
CA PHE A 293 -1.42 1.51 -17.16
C PHE A 293 -2.93 1.47 -16.91
N LEU A 294 -3.59 2.61 -17.08
CA LEU A 294 -5.02 2.78 -16.89
C LEU A 294 -5.86 2.29 -18.08
N GLY A 295 -5.27 2.07 -19.26
CA GLY A 295 -5.96 1.68 -20.50
C GLY A 295 -6.44 2.88 -21.33
N LEU A 296 -5.81 4.04 -21.15
CA LEU A 296 -6.16 5.33 -21.77
C LEU A 296 -5.10 5.86 -22.75
N GLU A 297 -4.18 5.00 -23.20
CA GLU A 297 -3.11 5.37 -24.13
C GLU A 297 -3.59 5.87 -25.51
N GLU A 298 -4.79 5.47 -25.94
CA GLU A 298 -5.42 5.83 -27.21
C GLU A 298 -6.72 6.63 -27.02
N HIS A 299 -6.82 7.37 -25.92
CA HIS A 299 -7.98 8.18 -25.59
C HIS A 299 -8.45 9.05 -26.81
N PRO A 300 -9.76 9.05 -27.17
CA PRO A 300 -10.91 8.60 -26.37
C PRO A 300 -11.22 7.10 -26.39
N HIS A 301 -10.47 6.30 -27.17
CA HIS A 301 -10.62 4.85 -27.12
C HIS A 301 -10.08 4.31 -25.80
N TYR A 302 -10.81 3.36 -25.21
CA TYR A 302 -10.46 2.73 -23.94
C TYR A 302 -10.09 1.26 -24.18
N ARG A 303 -8.91 0.86 -23.72
CA ARG A 303 -8.47 -0.53 -23.80
C ARG A 303 -9.10 -1.34 -22.67
N THR A 304 -9.95 -2.30 -23.03
CA THR A 304 -10.55 -3.25 -22.09
C THR A 304 -9.46 -4.00 -21.31
N GLY A 305 -9.70 -4.21 -20.01
CA GLY A 305 -8.72 -4.78 -19.08
C GLY A 305 -7.64 -3.79 -18.61
N GLY A 306 -7.80 -2.49 -18.89
CA GLY A 306 -6.98 -1.45 -18.26
C GLY A 306 -7.31 -1.31 -16.78
N ARG A 307 -6.35 -0.85 -15.95
CA ARG A 307 -6.56 -0.73 -14.49
C ARG A 307 -7.73 0.16 -14.10
N LEU A 308 -8.13 1.12 -14.95
CA LEU A 308 -9.23 2.03 -14.66
C LEU A 308 -10.56 1.31 -14.40
N GLU A 309 -10.80 0.15 -15.02
CA GLU A 309 -12.00 -0.68 -14.78
C GLU A 309 -12.17 -1.03 -13.30
N ASN A 310 -11.07 -1.22 -12.56
CA ASN A 310 -11.09 -1.56 -11.14
C ASN A 310 -11.67 -0.43 -10.27
N TYR A 311 -11.70 0.80 -10.78
CA TYR A 311 -12.16 1.99 -10.05
C TYR A 311 -13.51 2.51 -10.56
N ARG A 312 -14.16 1.77 -11.47
CA ARG A 312 -15.46 2.16 -12.01
C ARG A 312 -16.58 2.13 -10.96
N GLY A 313 -16.61 1.10 -10.10
CA GLY A 313 -17.71 0.86 -9.17
C GLY A 313 -19.07 0.84 -9.89
N ASP A 314 -20.05 1.52 -9.32
CA ASP A 314 -21.43 1.59 -9.83
C ASP A 314 -21.68 2.77 -10.80
N LEU A 315 -20.61 3.44 -11.27
CA LEU A 315 -20.75 4.58 -12.18
C LEU A 315 -21.47 4.19 -13.48
N SER A 316 -22.38 5.06 -13.90
CA SER A 316 -23.04 5.03 -15.20
C SER A 316 -22.01 5.13 -16.33
N ASP A 317 -22.36 4.67 -17.53
CA ASP A 317 -21.46 4.77 -18.69
C ASP A 317 -21.09 6.23 -19.00
N ALA A 318 -22.02 7.17 -18.77
CA ALA A 318 -21.78 8.59 -18.99
C ALA A 318 -20.82 9.17 -17.95
N ALA A 319 -20.99 8.84 -16.66
CA ALA A 319 -20.06 9.26 -15.62
C ALA A 319 -18.69 8.60 -15.78
N PHE A 320 -18.63 7.32 -16.11
CA PHE A 320 -17.37 6.65 -16.40
C PHE A 320 -16.67 7.27 -17.62
N ALA A 321 -17.43 7.65 -18.66
CA ALA A 321 -16.86 8.38 -19.79
C ALA A 321 -16.24 9.71 -19.37
N ALA A 322 -16.95 10.50 -18.57
CA ALA A 322 -16.43 11.76 -18.03
C ALA A 322 -15.21 11.55 -17.12
N ILE A 323 -15.20 10.51 -16.28
CA ILE A 323 -14.03 10.16 -15.45
C ILE A 323 -12.80 9.87 -16.32
N ARG A 324 -12.94 9.19 -17.47
CA ARG A 324 -11.82 8.97 -18.40
C ARG A 324 -11.23 10.28 -18.90
N ASP A 325 -12.07 11.23 -19.28
CA ASP A 325 -11.64 12.57 -19.73
C ASP A 325 -10.90 13.31 -18.59
N LEU A 326 -11.44 13.25 -17.38
CA LEU A 326 -10.84 13.86 -16.19
C LEU A 326 -9.48 13.24 -15.84
N VAL A 327 -9.37 11.91 -15.91
CA VAL A 327 -8.12 11.17 -15.64
C VAL A 327 -7.03 11.53 -16.64
N VAL A 328 -7.35 11.67 -17.93
CA VAL A 328 -6.39 12.10 -18.95
C VAL A 328 -5.84 13.49 -18.62
N ARG A 329 -6.73 14.44 -18.31
CA ARG A 329 -6.34 15.80 -17.92
C ARG A 329 -5.53 15.80 -16.63
N ALA A 330 -5.97 15.07 -15.61
CA ALA A 330 -5.27 14.94 -14.34
C ALA A 330 -3.86 14.39 -14.54
N ALA A 331 -3.69 13.31 -15.32
CA ALA A 331 -2.38 12.75 -15.61
C ALA A 331 -1.45 13.77 -16.30
N GLN A 332 -1.96 14.56 -17.24
CA GLN A 332 -1.19 15.62 -17.91
C GLN A 332 -0.85 16.77 -16.95
N ASN A 333 -1.77 17.13 -16.04
CA ASN A 333 -1.54 18.16 -15.05
C ASN A 333 -0.47 17.73 -14.03
N LEU A 334 -0.49 16.46 -13.60
CA LEU A 334 0.54 15.87 -12.74
C LEU A 334 1.91 15.86 -13.42
N GLU A 335 1.98 15.60 -14.73
CA GLU A 335 3.24 15.69 -15.49
C GLU A 335 3.81 17.10 -15.52
N ARG A 336 2.97 18.13 -15.74
CA ARG A 336 3.41 19.53 -15.65
C ARG A 336 3.91 19.87 -14.25
N LEU A 337 3.17 19.48 -13.21
CA LEU A 337 3.55 19.71 -11.82
C LEU A 337 4.89 19.08 -11.47
N ALA A 338 5.10 17.82 -11.87
CA ALA A 338 6.36 17.10 -11.65
C ALA A 338 7.54 17.76 -12.38
N LEU A 339 7.33 18.24 -13.62
CA LEU A 339 8.36 18.94 -14.39
C LEU A 339 8.79 20.27 -13.75
N GLU A 340 7.83 21.04 -13.23
CA GLU A 340 8.08 22.33 -12.56
C GLU A 340 8.88 22.18 -11.26
N ARG A 341 8.76 21.03 -10.59
CA ARG A 341 9.31 20.78 -9.24
C ARG A 341 10.59 19.94 -9.22
N ARG A 342 11.18 19.64 -10.38
CA ARG A 342 12.29 18.68 -10.66
C ARG A 342 13.59 18.76 -9.83
N ALA A 343 13.71 19.62 -8.81
CA ALA A 343 14.80 19.61 -7.83
C ALA A 343 14.35 19.29 -6.39
N ALA A 344 13.07 19.48 -6.04
CA ALA A 344 12.56 19.30 -4.67
C ALA A 344 11.91 17.92 -4.44
N GLU A 345 11.43 17.24 -5.49
CA GLU A 345 10.62 16.00 -5.37
C GLU A 345 11.42 14.72 -5.16
N ALA A 346 12.76 14.76 -5.07
CA ALA A 346 13.51 13.54 -4.74
C ALA A 346 13.51 13.24 -3.24
N GLU A 347 13.30 14.26 -2.39
CA GLU A 347 13.32 14.11 -0.94
C GLU A 347 11.96 13.63 -0.40
N LEU A 348 12.01 12.69 0.54
CA LEU A 348 10.82 12.08 1.14
C LEU A 348 9.91 13.12 1.80
N HIS A 349 10.47 14.18 2.39
CA HIS A 349 9.69 15.27 2.98
C HIS A 349 8.79 15.95 1.93
N SER A 350 9.37 16.36 0.80
CA SER A 350 8.64 17.05 -0.26
C SER A 350 7.61 16.14 -0.94
N LEU A 351 7.94 14.86 -1.14
CA LEU A 351 6.99 13.88 -1.66
C LEU A 351 5.82 13.63 -0.70
N ALA A 352 6.09 13.56 0.60
CA ALA A 352 5.05 13.40 1.61
C ALA A 352 4.11 14.60 1.63
N ALA A 353 4.65 15.82 1.61
CA ALA A 353 3.87 17.05 1.56
C ALA A 353 3.01 17.13 0.27
N LEU A 354 3.60 16.80 -0.88
CA LEU A 354 2.88 16.73 -2.15
C LEU A 354 1.76 15.69 -2.13
N THR A 355 2.04 14.50 -1.62
CA THR A 355 1.06 13.41 -1.50
C THR A 355 -0.14 13.83 -0.65
N LEU A 356 0.10 14.52 0.47
CA LEU A 356 -0.98 15.05 1.32
C LEU A 356 -1.82 16.11 0.60
N ALA A 357 -1.17 17.04 -0.10
CA ALA A 357 -1.84 18.09 -0.84
C ALA A 357 -2.74 17.52 -1.95
N LEU A 358 -2.22 16.56 -2.72
CA LEU A 358 -2.98 15.89 -3.78
C LEU A 358 -4.11 15.01 -3.23
N ALA A 359 -3.89 14.32 -2.11
CA ALA A 359 -4.90 13.47 -1.48
C ALA A 359 -6.13 14.25 -0.98
N ALA A 360 -6.00 15.56 -0.75
CA ALA A 360 -7.12 16.43 -0.38
C ALA A 360 -8.01 16.82 -1.56
N LEU A 361 -7.56 16.60 -2.80
CA LEU A 361 -8.25 17.01 -4.02
C LEU A 361 -9.17 15.92 -4.56
N SER A 362 -10.19 16.33 -5.30
CA SER A 362 -11.00 15.43 -6.14
C SER A 362 -10.40 15.26 -7.53
N VAL A 363 -10.88 14.26 -8.28
CA VAL A 363 -10.40 13.98 -9.64
C VAL A 363 -10.58 15.17 -10.59
N GLU A 364 -11.69 15.90 -10.48
CA GLU A 364 -11.94 17.10 -11.29
C GLU A 364 -11.03 18.27 -10.91
N GLU A 365 -10.63 18.37 -9.64
CA GLU A 365 -9.69 19.39 -9.20
C GLU A 365 -8.28 19.08 -9.70
N LEU A 366 -7.89 17.80 -9.73
CA LEU A 366 -6.66 17.36 -10.39
C LEU A 366 -6.69 17.64 -11.90
N ALA A 367 -7.86 17.48 -12.53
CA ALA A 367 -8.06 17.72 -13.96
C ALA A 367 -8.14 19.21 -14.36
N SER A 368 -8.39 20.10 -13.41
CA SER A 368 -8.54 21.55 -13.64
C SER A 368 -7.21 22.22 -13.97
N ASP A 369 -7.24 23.23 -14.84
CA ASP A 369 -6.07 24.11 -15.06
C ASP A 369 -5.67 24.90 -13.81
N GLN A 370 -6.58 25.01 -12.84
CA GLN A 370 -6.34 25.60 -11.51
C GLN A 370 -5.74 24.61 -10.50
N MET A 371 -5.38 23.39 -10.91
CA MET A 371 -4.78 22.39 -10.02
C MET A 371 -3.61 22.93 -9.17
N PRO A 372 -2.68 23.75 -9.71
CA PRO A 372 -1.61 24.34 -8.90
C PRO A 372 -2.10 25.23 -7.75
N ASP A 373 -3.22 25.93 -7.93
CA ASP A 373 -3.83 26.74 -6.87
C ASP A 373 -4.43 25.84 -5.78
N PHE A 374 -5.14 24.79 -6.17
CA PHE A 374 -5.71 23.83 -5.23
C PHE A 374 -4.64 23.10 -4.41
N VAL A 375 -3.52 22.72 -5.04
CA VAL A 375 -2.37 22.13 -4.33
C VAL A 375 -1.79 23.12 -3.33
N ARG A 376 -1.69 24.42 -3.68
CA ARG A 376 -1.20 25.46 -2.75
C ARG A 376 -2.17 25.71 -1.59
N GLU A 377 -3.48 25.60 -1.80
CA GLU A 377 -4.49 25.74 -0.75
C GLU A 377 -4.52 24.55 0.23
N ALA A 378 -4.04 23.37 -0.19
CA ALA A 378 -4.10 22.14 0.59
C ALA A 378 -2.89 21.92 1.53
N VAL A 379 -1.79 22.66 1.30
CA VAL A 379 -0.60 22.72 2.16
C VAL A 379 -0.79 23.79 3.22
#